data_AF-A0A8C9PT85-F1
#
_entry.id   AF-A0A8C9PT85-F1
#
_cell.length_a   1.000
_cell.length_b   1.000
_cell.length_c   1.000
_cell.angle_alpha   90.00
_cell.angle_beta   90.00
_cell.angle_gamma   90.00
#
_symmetry.space_group_name_H-M   'P 1'
#
loop_
_entity.id
_entity.type
_entity.pdbx_description
1 polymer ?
#
loop_
_entity_poly.entity_id
_entity_poly.type
_entity_poly.pdbx_seq_one_letter_code
_entity_poly.pdbx_strand_id
1 'polypeptide(L)'
;IIHTVEKFSKENNSYSVDASEVTDLHVVSYEVERDLIPLILSNCQYQVEQGGKTSQEFDLEKIQQQISSRFLQGKPLLTLKGIPTLVYRHDWNFEHLFMGIKNKMAQSPLPSSAIGAISGQLQSYSDACEALSVVEVTLGFLGTAGGDPNMHLNEYVQDILRMGDQTTPVLEALSRGQLRHAIAFWQFLSAHKSEQLLRLKRDPFREISSVFKADLSPESAKLLSTFLNHTDLDAFLLELHEMMVLKLRNTQTRDSFNPKWSLRDTLVSYMETKDSDVLPEVESQFPEEILLSSCVSVWKAAAARKQDRQAR
;
A
#
# COMPACT_ATOMS: atom_id res chain seq x y z
N ILE A 1 -2.91 -31.81 3.68
CA ILE A 1 -3.71 -32.98 4.16
C ILE A 1 -4.98 -33.12 3.34
N ILE A 2 -5.90 -32.14 3.35
CA ILE A 2 -7.16 -32.22 2.57
C ILE A 2 -6.92 -32.42 1.06
N HIS A 3 -6.05 -31.60 0.45
CA HIS A 3 -5.64 -31.78 -0.96
C HIS A 3 -5.03 -33.17 -1.24
N THR A 4 -4.39 -33.80 -0.25
CA THR A 4 -3.84 -35.16 -0.39
C THR A 4 -4.99 -36.17 -0.44
N VAL A 5 -5.98 -36.05 0.46
CA VAL A 5 -7.17 -36.92 0.51
C VAL A 5 -7.99 -36.82 -0.77
N GLU A 6 -8.23 -35.61 -1.29
CA GLU A 6 -8.95 -35.39 -2.56
C GLU A 6 -8.23 -36.04 -3.75
N LYS A 7 -6.90 -35.92 -3.80
CA LYS A 7 -6.09 -36.57 -4.84
C LYS A 7 -6.16 -38.09 -4.75
N PHE A 8 -6.27 -38.67 -3.56
CA PHE A 8 -6.39 -40.11 -3.34
C PHE A 8 -7.80 -40.65 -3.60
N SER A 9 -8.86 -39.89 -3.29
CA SER A 9 -10.24 -40.31 -3.52
C SER A 9 -10.71 -40.15 -4.97
N LYS A 10 -9.95 -39.43 -5.81
CA LYS A 10 -10.32 -39.06 -7.20
C LYS A 10 -11.63 -38.24 -7.28
N GLU A 11 -12.06 -37.67 -6.18
CA GLU A 11 -13.20 -36.76 -6.12
C GLU A 11 -12.70 -35.31 -6.20
N ASN A 12 -13.15 -34.56 -7.21
CA ASN A 12 -12.95 -33.12 -7.26
C ASN A 12 -13.94 -32.46 -6.31
N ASN A 13 -13.54 -32.28 -5.04
CA ASN A 13 -14.36 -31.56 -4.09
C ASN A 13 -14.13 -30.05 -4.28
N SER A 14 -15.16 -29.33 -4.73
CA SER A 14 -15.14 -27.86 -4.84
C SER A 14 -15.52 -27.16 -3.53
N TYR A 15 -15.72 -27.94 -2.46
CA TYR A 15 -16.14 -27.42 -1.17
C TYR A 15 -15.02 -26.61 -0.51
N SER A 16 -15.22 -25.29 -0.45
CA SER A 16 -14.31 -24.34 0.18
C SER A 16 -15.07 -23.43 1.13
N VAL A 17 -14.39 -23.01 2.20
CA VAL A 17 -14.93 -22.12 3.23
C VAL A 17 -13.92 -21.02 3.53
N ASP A 18 -14.38 -19.80 3.70
CA ASP A 18 -13.54 -18.65 3.99
C ASP A 18 -13.08 -18.65 5.46
N ALA A 19 -11.86 -18.18 5.74
CA ALA A 19 -11.30 -18.15 7.10
C ALA A 19 -12.17 -17.38 8.10
N SER A 20 -12.92 -16.37 7.64
CA SER A 20 -13.87 -15.61 8.49
C SER A 20 -15.09 -16.41 8.95
N GLU A 21 -15.40 -17.54 8.29
CA GLU A 21 -16.60 -18.34 8.52
C GLU A 21 -16.28 -19.75 9.04
N VAL A 22 -15.02 -19.97 9.45
CA VAL A 22 -14.57 -21.25 9.99
C VAL A 22 -15.23 -21.53 11.34
N THR A 23 -15.69 -22.78 11.50
CA THR A 23 -16.21 -23.32 12.75
C THR A 23 -15.44 -24.59 13.10
N ASP A 24 -15.64 -25.14 14.30
CA ASP A 24 -14.98 -26.37 14.76
C ASP A 24 -15.22 -27.57 13.84
N LEU A 25 -16.34 -27.57 13.10
CA LEU A 25 -16.68 -28.63 12.15
C LEU A 25 -15.84 -28.58 10.87
N HIS A 26 -15.33 -27.41 10.50
CA HIS A 26 -14.54 -27.20 9.28
C HIS A 26 -13.07 -27.59 9.45
N VAL A 27 -12.56 -27.60 10.69
CA VAL A 27 -11.17 -27.96 10.98
C VAL A 27 -11.00 -29.46 11.18
N VAL A 28 -9.83 -29.99 10.84
CA VAL A 28 -9.45 -31.36 11.20
C VAL A 28 -9.16 -31.37 12.69
N SER A 29 -10.03 -32.02 13.46
CA SER A 29 -9.93 -32.12 14.92
C SER A 29 -10.06 -33.59 15.32
N TYR A 30 -9.15 -34.05 16.16
CA TYR A 30 -9.12 -35.41 16.72
C TYR A 30 -8.34 -35.42 18.04
N GLU A 31 -8.72 -36.31 18.95
CA GLU A 31 -8.01 -36.57 20.20
C GLU A 31 -7.21 -37.87 20.11
N VAL A 32 -5.91 -37.82 20.38
CA VAL A 32 -5.03 -39.00 20.22
C VAL A 32 -5.50 -40.18 21.08
N GLU A 33 -5.76 -39.93 22.36
CA GLU A 33 -6.11 -40.99 23.32
C GLU A 33 -7.49 -41.60 23.07
N ARG A 34 -8.46 -40.77 22.68
CA ARG A 34 -9.86 -41.19 22.52
C ARG A 34 -10.18 -41.70 21.12
N ASP A 35 -9.57 -41.11 20.10
CA ASP A 35 -9.93 -41.35 18.71
C ASP A 35 -8.92 -42.24 18.00
N LEU A 36 -7.61 -41.92 18.09
CA LEU A 36 -6.58 -42.60 17.31
C LEU A 36 -6.12 -43.92 17.95
N ILE A 37 -5.88 -43.95 19.27
CA ILE A 37 -5.40 -45.16 19.95
C ILE A 37 -6.39 -46.32 19.77
N PRO A 38 -7.70 -46.18 20.03
CA PRO A 38 -8.65 -47.28 19.86
C PRO A 38 -8.77 -47.73 18.39
N LEU A 39 -8.69 -46.78 17.45
CA LEU A 39 -8.73 -47.06 16.02
C LEU A 39 -7.52 -47.92 15.60
N ILE A 40 -6.30 -47.54 16.00
CA ILE A 40 -5.08 -48.27 15.66
C ILE A 40 -5.10 -49.68 16.29
N LEU A 41 -5.44 -49.78 17.59
CA LEU A 41 -5.50 -51.06 18.29
C LEU A 41 -6.55 -52.01 17.70
N SER A 42 -7.69 -51.48 17.25
CA SER A 42 -8.74 -52.30 16.60
C SER A 42 -8.33 -52.91 15.26
N ASN A 43 -7.24 -52.42 14.66
CA ASN A 43 -6.69 -52.93 13.40
C ASN A 43 -5.31 -53.59 13.59
N CYS A 44 -4.91 -53.86 14.85
CA CYS A 44 -3.77 -54.70 15.18
C CYS A 44 -4.23 -56.15 15.27
N GLN A 45 -3.76 -56.99 14.35
CA GLN A 45 -4.07 -58.41 14.33
C GLN A 45 -2.92 -59.20 14.97
N TYR A 46 -3.27 -60.16 15.82
CA TYR A 46 -2.32 -61.09 16.42
C TYR A 46 -2.43 -62.42 15.69
N GLN A 47 -1.34 -62.87 15.09
CA GLN A 47 -1.25 -64.19 14.47
C GLN A 47 -0.30 -65.06 15.29
N VAL A 48 -0.69 -66.32 15.53
CA VAL A 48 0.15 -67.30 16.20
C VAL A 48 0.63 -68.29 15.16
N GLU A 49 1.92 -68.24 14.85
CA GLU A 49 2.54 -69.15 13.90
C GLU A 49 2.76 -70.54 14.51
N GLN A 50 2.75 -71.58 13.67
CA GLN A 50 3.09 -72.95 14.09
C GLN A 50 4.52 -72.97 14.66
N GLY A 51 4.62 -73.04 15.99
CA GLY A 51 5.88 -72.85 16.73
C GLY A 51 5.77 -71.95 17.95
N GLY A 52 4.59 -71.36 18.22
CA GLY A 52 4.32 -70.60 19.45
C GLY A 52 4.82 -69.17 19.43
N LYS A 53 5.28 -68.66 18.27
CA LYS A 53 5.63 -67.25 18.09
C LYS A 53 4.37 -66.46 17.76
N THR A 54 4.16 -65.36 18.49
CA THR A 54 3.06 -64.41 18.24
C THR A 54 3.62 -63.25 17.43
N SER A 55 3.11 -63.02 16.22
CA SER A 55 3.41 -61.85 15.40
C SER A 55 2.27 -60.84 15.48
N GLN A 56 2.61 -59.56 15.43
CA GLN A 56 1.66 -58.45 15.37
C GLN A 56 1.71 -57.85 13.97
N GLU A 57 0.55 -57.72 13.34
CA GLU A 57 0.42 -57.14 12.01
C GLU A 57 -0.63 -56.02 12.03
N PHE A 58 -0.26 -54.86 11.49
CA PHE A 58 -1.17 -53.72 11.37
C PHE A 58 -1.72 -53.65 9.95
N ASP A 59 -3.04 -53.61 9.85
CA ASP A 59 -3.72 -53.35 8.58
C ASP A 59 -3.67 -51.84 8.27
N LEU A 60 -2.58 -51.39 7.66
CA LEU A 60 -2.33 -49.98 7.35
C LEU A 60 -3.35 -49.42 6.36
N GLU A 61 -3.84 -50.23 5.42
CA GLU A 61 -4.86 -49.80 4.45
C GLU A 61 -6.18 -49.50 5.16
N LYS A 62 -6.60 -50.36 6.07
CA LYS A 62 -7.82 -50.17 6.85
C LYS A 62 -7.70 -49.02 7.84
N ILE A 63 -6.54 -48.86 8.48
CA ILE A 63 -6.26 -47.68 9.34
C ILE A 63 -6.35 -46.40 8.52
N GLN A 64 -5.71 -46.36 7.34
CA GLN A 64 -5.74 -45.20 6.45
C GLN A 64 -7.17 -44.87 6.00
N GLN A 65 -7.98 -45.88 5.62
CA GLN A 65 -9.38 -45.69 5.25
C GLN A 65 -10.22 -45.14 6.41
N GLN A 66 -10.06 -45.70 7.61
CA GLN A 66 -10.81 -45.25 8.79
C GLN A 66 -10.44 -43.83 9.21
N ILE A 67 -9.15 -43.47 9.18
CA ILE A 67 -8.70 -42.09 9.46
C ILE A 67 -9.24 -41.13 8.41
N SER A 68 -9.13 -41.49 7.14
CA SER A 68 -9.59 -40.64 6.03
C SER A 68 -11.10 -40.41 6.12
N SER A 69 -11.88 -41.47 6.33
CA SER A 69 -13.34 -41.40 6.42
C SER A 69 -13.83 -40.63 7.65
N ARG A 70 -13.20 -40.81 8.82
CA ARG A 70 -13.69 -40.21 10.07
C ARG A 70 -13.25 -38.76 10.27
N PHE A 71 -12.00 -38.41 9.93
CA PHE A 71 -11.44 -37.11 10.33
C PHE A 71 -11.18 -36.16 9.16
N LEU A 72 -11.01 -36.69 7.95
CA LEU A 72 -10.52 -35.91 6.82
C LEU A 72 -11.58 -35.72 5.71
N GLN A 73 -12.45 -36.69 5.50
CA GLN A 73 -13.50 -36.63 4.48
C GLN A 73 -14.56 -35.58 4.84
N GLY A 74 -15.03 -34.83 3.85
CA GLY A 74 -16.03 -33.77 4.03
C GLY A 74 -15.49 -32.46 4.61
N LYS A 75 -14.20 -32.36 4.91
CA LYS A 75 -13.57 -31.10 5.35
C LYS A 75 -13.39 -30.16 4.15
N PRO A 76 -13.71 -28.86 4.28
CA PRO A 76 -13.53 -27.89 3.21
C PRO A 76 -12.07 -27.53 2.99
N LEU A 77 -11.77 -27.01 1.80
CA LEU A 77 -10.55 -26.23 1.57
C LEU A 77 -10.72 -24.82 2.17
N LEU A 78 -9.89 -24.47 3.15
CA LEU A 78 -9.95 -23.16 3.78
C LEU A 78 -9.30 -22.09 2.90
N THR A 79 -10.04 -21.05 2.54
CA THR A 79 -9.48 -19.89 1.83
C THR A 79 -8.95 -18.88 2.85
N LEU A 80 -7.98 -18.06 2.44
CA LEU A 80 -7.40 -17.02 3.30
C LEU A 80 -8.26 -15.74 3.36
N LYS A 81 -9.49 -15.78 2.85
CA LYS A 81 -10.38 -14.61 2.87
C LYS A 81 -10.93 -14.36 4.26
N GLY A 82 -11.00 -13.08 4.64
CA GLY A 82 -11.62 -12.66 5.90
C GLY A 82 -10.76 -12.92 7.15
N ILE A 83 -9.47 -13.24 6.98
CA ILE A 83 -8.54 -13.29 8.12
C ILE A 83 -8.48 -11.90 8.76
N PRO A 84 -8.79 -11.76 10.07
CA PRO A 84 -8.70 -10.49 10.77
C PRO A 84 -7.26 -9.97 10.70
N THR A 85 -7.02 -8.97 9.85
CA THR A 85 -5.71 -8.39 9.66
C THR A 85 -5.77 -6.95 10.12
N LEU A 86 -4.98 -6.61 11.14
CA LEU A 86 -4.82 -5.23 11.57
C LEU A 86 -3.85 -4.54 10.61
N VAL A 87 -4.35 -3.63 9.78
CA VAL A 87 -3.52 -2.81 8.88
C VAL A 87 -3.38 -1.42 9.50
N TYR A 88 -2.18 -1.06 9.96
CA TYR A 88 -1.92 0.29 10.43
C TYR A 88 -1.98 1.28 9.27
N ARG A 89 -2.45 2.51 9.52
CA ARG A 89 -2.49 3.59 8.51
C ARG A 89 -1.11 3.85 7.87
N HIS A 90 -0.03 3.59 8.59
CA HIS A 90 1.34 3.82 8.12
C HIS A 90 1.84 2.69 7.18
N ASP A 91 1.15 1.54 7.19
CA ASP A 91 1.43 0.40 6.32
C ASP A 91 0.53 0.40 5.07
N TRP A 92 -0.24 1.48 4.85
CA TRP A 92 -1.06 1.60 3.65
C TRP A 92 -0.18 1.67 2.41
N ASN A 93 -0.35 0.66 1.56
CA ASN A 93 0.17 0.71 0.20
C ASN A 93 -0.72 1.66 -0.62
N PHE A 94 -0.39 2.95 -0.59
CA PHE A 94 -1.10 3.98 -1.33
C PHE A 94 -1.13 3.69 -2.84
N GLU A 95 -0.14 3.01 -3.40
CA GLU A 95 -0.14 2.66 -4.83
C GLU A 95 -1.26 1.69 -5.17
N HIS A 96 -1.42 0.64 -4.35
CA HIS A 96 -2.54 -0.29 -4.49
C HIS A 96 -3.88 0.41 -4.23
N LEU A 97 -3.93 1.33 -3.26
CA LEU A 97 -5.12 2.13 -2.97
C LEU A 97 -5.52 3.01 -4.15
N PHE A 98 -4.56 3.71 -4.77
CA PHE A 98 -4.77 4.56 -5.93
C PHE A 98 -5.28 3.75 -7.12
N MET A 99 -4.69 2.59 -7.39
CA MET A 99 -5.19 1.67 -8.41
C MET A 99 -6.63 1.22 -8.10
N GLY A 100 -6.92 0.86 -6.84
CA GLY A 100 -8.26 0.49 -6.40
C GLY A 100 -9.30 1.59 -6.57
N ILE A 101 -8.91 2.86 -6.41
CA ILE A 101 -9.74 4.04 -6.65
C ILE A 101 -9.92 4.29 -8.14
N LYS A 102 -8.82 4.34 -8.93
CA LYS A 102 -8.85 4.55 -10.38
C LYS A 102 -9.73 3.51 -11.10
N ASN A 103 -9.76 2.28 -10.59
CA ASN A 103 -10.62 1.21 -11.12
C ASN A 103 -12.12 1.39 -10.80
N LYS A 104 -12.45 2.13 -9.74
CA LYS A 104 -13.85 2.36 -9.30
C LYS A 104 -14.42 3.70 -9.76
N MET A 105 -13.57 4.71 -9.95
CA MET A 105 -13.99 6.03 -10.36
C MET A 105 -12.90 6.77 -11.14
N ALA A 106 -13.33 7.61 -12.08
CA ALA A 106 -12.42 8.46 -12.84
C ALA A 106 -11.66 9.42 -11.91
N GLN A 107 -10.37 9.61 -12.18
CA GLN A 107 -9.51 10.55 -11.48
C GLN A 107 -8.96 11.58 -12.46
N SER A 108 -8.84 12.83 -12.01
CA SER A 108 -8.35 13.96 -12.80
C SER A 108 -7.42 14.84 -11.96
N PRO A 109 -6.49 15.57 -12.60
CA PRO A 109 -5.62 16.50 -11.89
C PRO A 109 -6.42 17.62 -11.24
N LEU A 110 -5.82 18.25 -10.22
CA LEU A 110 -6.41 19.43 -9.58
C LEU A 110 -6.35 20.65 -10.51
N PRO A 111 -7.43 21.44 -10.63
CA PRO A 111 -7.38 22.70 -11.36
C PRO A 111 -6.38 23.67 -10.74
N SER A 112 -5.58 24.37 -11.55
CA SER A 112 -4.58 25.33 -11.07
C SER A 112 -5.18 26.43 -10.18
N SER A 113 -6.43 26.84 -10.46
CA SER A 113 -7.18 27.79 -9.63
C SER A 113 -7.51 27.24 -8.24
N ALA A 114 -7.75 25.93 -8.13
CA ALA A 114 -8.00 25.27 -6.85
C ALA A 114 -6.71 25.17 -6.02
N ILE A 115 -5.57 24.86 -6.66
CA ILE A 115 -4.26 24.73 -5.99
C ILE A 115 -3.91 26.00 -5.21
N GLY A 116 -4.00 27.17 -5.85
CA GLY A 116 -3.73 28.46 -5.20
C GLY A 116 -4.69 28.76 -4.05
N ALA A 117 -5.98 28.45 -4.22
CA ALA A 117 -6.98 28.63 -3.17
C ALA A 117 -6.75 27.71 -1.96
N ILE A 118 -6.47 26.43 -2.20
CA ILE A 118 -6.17 25.43 -1.15
C ILE A 118 -4.91 25.84 -0.39
N SER A 119 -3.83 26.21 -1.10
CA SER A 119 -2.59 26.68 -0.49
C SER A 119 -2.83 27.94 0.35
N GLY A 120 -3.67 28.86 -0.15
CA GLY A 120 -4.11 30.07 0.52
C GLY A 120 -4.82 29.81 1.85
N GLN A 121 -5.64 28.76 1.93
CA GLN A 121 -6.38 28.39 3.13
C GLN A 121 -5.53 27.61 4.14
N LEU A 122 -4.62 26.75 3.66
CA LEU A 122 -3.83 25.85 4.49
C LEU A 122 -2.44 26.42 4.81
N GLN A 123 -2.38 27.63 5.37
CA GLN A 123 -1.09 28.29 5.68
C GLN A 123 -0.40 27.70 6.91
N SER A 124 -1.18 27.19 7.87
CA SER A 124 -0.65 26.56 9.08
C SER A 124 -0.21 25.13 8.81
N TYR A 125 0.87 24.71 9.46
CA TYR A 125 1.28 23.30 9.47
C TYR A 125 0.20 22.39 10.07
N SER A 126 -0.54 22.85 11.08
CA SER A 126 -1.62 22.08 11.71
C SER A 126 -2.75 21.81 10.71
N ASP A 127 -3.21 22.85 10.02
CA ASP A 127 -4.31 22.76 9.05
C ASP A 127 -3.92 21.86 7.87
N ALA A 128 -2.68 21.97 7.38
CA ALA A 128 -2.15 21.07 6.35
C ALA A 128 -2.11 19.60 6.80
N CYS A 129 -1.73 19.34 8.06
CA CYS A 129 -1.73 18.01 8.66
C CYS A 129 -3.14 17.43 8.82
N GLU A 130 -4.08 18.25 9.30
CA GLU A 130 -5.49 17.87 9.44
C GLU A 130 -6.11 17.56 8.08
N ALA A 131 -5.96 18.46 7.10
CA ALA A 131 -6.45 18.24 5.74
C ALA A 131 -5.90 16.95 5.12
N LEU A 132 -4.59 16.70 5.24
CA LEU A 132 -3.98 15.48 4.73
C LEU A 132 -4.57 14.24 5.41
N SER A 133 -4.77 14.28 6.73
CA SER A 133 -5.34 13.17 7.50
C SER A 133 -6.77 12.85 7.06
N VAL A 134 -7.59 13.88 6.80
CA VAL A 134 -8.96 13.72 6.30
C VAL A 134 -8.96 13.11 4.90
N VAL A 135 -8.09 13.59 4.01
CA VAL A 135 -7.98 13.06 2.64
C VAL A 135 -7.49 11.62 2.65
N GLU A 136 -6.51 11.26 3.49
CA GLU A 136 -6.06 9.88 3.64
C GLU A 136 -7.21 8.96 4.07
N VAL A 137 -7.98 9.35 5.10
CA VAL A 137 -9.17 8.57 5.52
C VAL A 137 -10.14 8.43 4.35
N THR A 138 -10.42 9.53 3.65
CA THR A 138 -11.33 9.56 2.50
C THR A 138 -10.87 8.60 1.39
N LEU A 139 -9.59 8.60 1.03
CA LEU A 139 -9.02 7.65 0.07
C LEU A 139 -9.23 6.20 0.48
N GLY A 140 -9.11 5.88 1.77
CA GLY A 140 -9.39 4.53 2.29
C GLY A 140 -10.80 4.05 1.97
N PHE A 141 -11.81 4.89 2.26
CA PHE A 141 -13.21 4.58 1.96
C PHE A 141 -13.47 4.49 0.46
N LEU A 142 -12.93 5.42 -0.32
CA LEU A 142 -13.05 5.41 -1.78
C LEU A 142 -12.39 4.17 -2.41
N GLY A 143 -11.27 3.72 -1.86
CA GLY A 143 -10.61 2.50 -2.30
C GLY A 143 -11.45 1.25 -2.09
N THR A 144 -12.31 1.23 -1.07
CA THR A 144 -13.23 0.11 -0.80
C THR A 144 -14.55 0.24 -1.57
N ALA A 145 -15.20 1.40 -1.50
CA ALA A 145 -16.59 1.58 -1.94
C ALA A 145 -16.74 2.37 -3.25
N GLY A 146 -15.73 3.15 -3.65
CA GLY A 146 -15.89 4.16 -4.70
C GLY A 146 -16.76 5.34 -4.25
N GLY A 147 -17.24 6.13 -5.22
CA GLY A 147 -18.10 7.29 -4.99
C GLY A 147 -18.47 8.00 -6.29
N ASP A 148 -19.34 9.01 -6.23
CA ASP A 148 -19.64 9.87 -7.38
C ASP A 148 -18.46 10.82 -7.63
N PRO A 149 -17.76 10.74 -8.78
CA PRO A 149 -16.62 11.60 -9.08
C PRO A 149 -16.92 13.10 -8.99
N ASN A 150 -18.19 13.51 -9.17
CA ASN A 150 -18.61 14.91 -9.16
C ASN A 150 -18.99 15.43 -7.77
N MET A 151 -19.16 14.55 -6.78
CA MET A 151 -19.47 14.97 -5.41
C MET A 151 -18.31 15.77 -4.83
N HIS A 152 -18.62 16.83 -4.09
CA HIS A 152 -17.60 17.63 -3.45
C HIS A 152 -16.92 16.87 -2.31
N LEU A 153 -15.62 17.09 -2.14
CA LEU A 153 -14.85 16.40 -1.10
C LEU A 153 -15.36 16.74 0.31
N ASN A 154 -15.69 18.01 0.58
CA ASN A 154 -16.22 18.41 1.88
C ASN A 154 -17.60 17.77 2.16
N GLU A 155 -18.48 17.71 1.17
CA GLU A 155 -19.80 17.08 1.29
C GLU A 155 -19.65 15.58 1.61
N TYR A 156 -18.76 14.88 0.91
CA TYR A 156 -18.50 13.46 1.20
C TYR A 156 -17.98 13.26 2.63
N VAL A 157 -17.05 14.09 3.07
CA VAL A 157 -16.46 14.03 4.42
C VAL A 157 -17.53 14.29 5.50
N GLN A 158 -18.38 15.28 5.32
CA GLN A 158 -19.38 15.69 6.32
C GLN A 158 -20.62 14.79 6.32
N ASP A 159 -21.16 14.47 5.15
CA ASP A 159 -22.47 13.83 5.02
C ASP A 159 -22.38 12.31 4.92
N ILE A 160 -21.31 11.79 4.31
CA ILE A 160 -21.12 10.33 4.13
C ILE A 160 -20.23 9.78 5.24
N LEU A 161 -19.03 10.33 5.41
CA LEU A 161 -18.09 9.86 6.44
C LEU A 161 -18.46 10.35 7.85
N ARG A 162 -19.36 11.32 7.96
CA ARG A 162 -19.81 11.89 9.25
C ARG A 162 -18.66 12.45 10.09
N MET A 163 -17.63 13.00 9.43
CA MET A 163 -16.52 13.70 10.06
C MET A 163 -16.86 15.20 10.17
N GLY A 164 -17.38 15.62 11.34
CA GLY A 164 -17.89 16.97 11.57
C GLY A 164 -17.03 17.87 12.46
N ASP A 165 -15.89 17.37 12.91
CA ASP A 165 -14.97 18.03 13.85
C ASP A 165 -13.84 18.82 13.17
N GLN A 166 -13.85 18.88 11.84
CA GLN A 166 -12.78 19.51 11.06
C GLN A 166 -12.83 21.03 11.14
N THR A 167 -11.66 21.67 11.13
CA THR A 167 -11.54 23.12 11.18
C THR A 167 -12.08 23.79 9.91
N THR A 168 -12.55 25.04 10.05
CA THR A 168 -13.11 25.81 8.92
C THR A 168 -12.16 25.94 7.72
N PRO A 169 -10.85 26.26 7.88
CA PRO A 169 -9.93 26.33 6.76
C PRO A 169 -9.79 25.01 5.99
N VAL A 170 -9.84 23.87 6.71
CA VAL A 170 -9.77 22.54 6.11
C VAL A 170 -11.03 22.24 5.29
N LEU A 171 -12.21 22.52 5.83
CA LEU A 171 -13.47 22.33 5.09
C LEU A 171 -13.54 23.24 3.86
N GLU A 172 -13.11 24.50 3.98
CA GLU A 172 -13.04 25.43 2.86
C GLU A 172 -12.07 24.97 1.78
N ALA A 173 -10.91 24.42 2.17
CA ALA A 173 -9.96 23.82 1.24
C ALA A 173 -10.57 22.63 0.49
N LEU A 174 -11.20 21.69 1.21
CA LEU A 174 -11.83 20.50 0.63
C LEU A 174 -12.98 20.86 -0.32
N SER A 175 -13.70 21.95 -0.06
CA SER A 175 -14.78 22.43 -0.94
C SER A 175 -14.31 22.83 -2.34
N ARG A 176 -13.00 23.09 -2.52
CA ARG A 176 -12.38 23.42 -3.82
C ARG A 176 -12.14 22.19 -4.70
N GLY A 177 -12.36 20.98 -4.16
CA GLY A 177 -12.18 19.72 -4.86
C GLY A 177 -13.45 18.87 -4.93
N GLN A 178 -13.35 17.79 -5.69
CA GLN A 178 -14.39 16.78 -5.89
C GLN A 178 -13.73 15.41 -5.77
N LEU A 179 -14.51 14.33 -5.66
CA LEU A 179 -13.95 12.98 -5.49
C LEU A 179 -13.05 12.55 -6.66
N ARG A 180 -13.28 13.05 -7.88
CA ARG A 180 -12.36 12.86 -9.02
C ARG A 180 -10.95 13.43 -8.79
N HIS A 181 -10.78 14.36 -7.86
CA HIS A 181 -9.50 14.99 -7.55
C HIS A 181 -8.81 14.36 -6.35
N ALA A 182 -9.37 13.31 -5.72
CA ALA A 182 -8.92 12.83 -4.41
C ALA A 182 -7.43 12.44 -4.36
N ILE A 183 -6.93 11.73 -5.39
CA ILE A 183 -5.51 11.34 -5.44
C ILE A 183 -4.61 12.57 -5.63
N ALA A 184 -4.97 13.48 -6.54
CA ALA A 184 -4.25 14.72 -6.75
C ALA A 184 -4.25 15.61 -5.49
N PHE A 185 -5.34 15.59 -4.73
CA PHE A 185 -5.46 16.27 -3.44
C PHE A 185 -4.46 15.72 -2.42
N TRP A 186 -4.35 14.40 -2.32
CA TRP A 186 -3.36 13.77 -1.46
C TRP A 186 -1.93 14.11 -1.88
N GLN A 187 -1.62 14.02 -3.17
CA GLN A 187 -0.29 14.35 -3.71
C GLN A 187 0.10 15.79 -3.35
N PHE A 188 -0.82 16.73 -3.59
CA PHE A 188 -0.64 18.14 -3.25
C PHE A 188 -0.46 18.38 -1.75
N LEU A 189 -1.35 17.85 -0.91
CA LEU A 189 -1.29 18.07 0.54
C LEU A 189 -0.06 17.43 1.17
N SER A 190 0.34 16.26 0.67
CA SER A 190 1.54 15.55 1.12
C SER A 190 2.79 16.40 0.87
N ALA A 191 2.93 16.94 -0.35
CA ALA A 191 4.01 17.85 -0.70
C ALA A 191 3.95 19.17 0.09
N HIS A 192 2.77 19.79 0.16
CA HIS A 192 2.55 21.05 0.88
C HIS A 192 2.91 20.94 2.36
N LYS A 193 2.53 19.84 3.03
CA LYS A 193 2.95 19.54 4.41
C LYS A 193 4.47 19.48 4.55
N SER A 194 5.17 18.84 3.61
CA SER A 194 6.64 18.77 3.61
C SER A 194 7.28 20.14 3.33
N GLU A 195 6.70 20.95 2.45
CA GLU A 195 7.14 22.32 2.19
C GLU A 195 7.00 23.19 3.45
N GLN A 196 5.89 23.07 4.18
CA GLN A 196 5.65 23.78 5.45
C GLN A 196 6.66 23.38 6.54
N LEU A 197 6.99 22.09 6.67
CA LEU A 197 8.05 21.64 7.58
C LEU A 197 9.41 22.26 7.24
N LEU A 198 9.72 22.35 5.95
CA LEU A 198 10.96 22.97 5.48
C LEU A 198 11.01 24.46 5.84
N ARG A 199 9.89 25.20 5.71
CA ARG A 199 9.77 26.61 6.14
C ARG A 199 10.01 26.75 7.66
N LEU A 200 9.53 25.79 8.44
CA LEU A 200 9.77 25.71 9.89
C LEU A 200 11.18 25.22 10.25
N LYS A 201 12.09 25.09 9.28
CA LYS A 201 13.48 24.58 9.45
C LYS A 201 13.52 23.18 10.08
N ARG A 202 12.49 22.36 9.85
CA ARG A 202 12.43 20.96 10.26
C ARG A 202 12.65 20.06 9.04
N ASP A 203 13.25 18.89 9.26
CA ASP A 203 13.46 17.91 8.18
C ASP A 203 12.13 17.20 7.84
N PRO A 204 11.57 17.36 6.62
CA PRO A 204 10.32 16.71 6.22
C PRO A 204 10.49 15.21 5.91
N PHE A 205 11.71 14.75 5.64
CA PHE A 205 11.97 13.40 5.16
C PHE A 205 12.73 12.55 6.18
N ARG A 206 12.53 12.77 7.48
CA ARG A 206 13.24 12.04 8.56
C ARG A 206 13.22 10.53 8.38
N GLU A 207 12.09 10.00 7.92
CA GLU A 207 11.85 8.56 7.74
C GLU A 207 12.54 7.96 6.51
N ILE A 208 12.90 8.78 5.52
CA ILE A 208 13.68 8.31 4.37
C ILE A 208 15.11 7.96 4.83
N SER A 209 15.63 6.83 4.34
CA SER A 209 16.99 6.38 4.63
C SER A 209 18.05 7.42 4.26
N SER A 210 19.12 7.50 5.05
CA SER A 210 20.25 8.42 4.80
C SER A 210 20.95 8.20 3.46
N VAL A 211 20.83 7.01 2.86
CA VAL A 211 21.42 6.69 1.54
C VAL A 211 20.85 7.53 0.39
N PHE A 212 19.67 8.13 0.58
CA PHE A 212 19.00 9.01 -0.40
C PHE A 212 19.08 10.51 -0.01
N LYS A 213 19.95 10.84 0.96
CA LYS A 213 20.14 12.18 1.53
C LYS A 213 21.56 12.72 1.32
N ALA A 214 22.26 12.26 0.29
CA ALA A 214 23.57 12.79 -0.06
C ALA A 214 23.45 14.26 -0.48
N ASP A 215 24.45 15.06 -0.14
CA ASP A 215 24.57 16.43 -0.63
C ASP A 215 24.90 16.43 -2.12
N LEU A 216 24.39 17.44 -2.83
CA LEU A 216 24.73 17.64 -4.23
C LEU A 216 26.18 18.13 -4.36
N SER A 217 26.90 17.59 -5.34
CA SER A 217 28.19 18.15 -5.74
C SER A 217 28.00 19.58 -6.27
N PRO A 218 29.03 20.45 -6.22
CA PRO A 218 28.92 21.80 -6.78
C PRO A 218 28.53 21.83 -8.26
N GLU A 219 29.01 20.85 -9.03
CA GLU A 219 28.70 20.70 -10.46
C GLU A 219 27.24 20.29 -10.66
N SER A 220 26.78 19.25 -9.96
CA SER A 220 25.38 18.78 -9.98
C SER A 220 24.41 19.86 -9.51
N ALA A 221 24.78 20.66 -8.50
CA ALA A 221 23.97 21.78 -8.02
C ALA A 221 23.82 22.88 -9.08
N LYS A 222 24.86 23.17 -9.85
CA LYS A 222 24.81 24.14 -10.96
C LYS A 222 23.91 23.65 -12.10
N LEU A 223 24.02 22.36 -12.45
CA LEU A 223 23.16 21.73 -13.46
C LEU A 223 21.69 21.77 -13.01
N LEU A 224 21.42 21.37 -11.76
CA LEU A 224 20.08 21.43 -11.18
C LEU A 224 19.53 22.85 -11.19
N SER A 225 20.31 23.85 -10.78
CA SER A 225 19.85 25.25 -10.79
C SER A 225 19.48 25.74 -12.19
N THR A 226 20.15 25.24 -13.23
CA THR A 226 19.87 25.62 -14.62
C THR A 226 18.54 25.02 -15.08
N PHE A 227 18.29 23.75 -14.74
CA PHE A 227 17.00 23.08 -14.95
C PHE A 227 15.86 23.81 -14.22
N LEU A 228 15.99 24.02 -12.91
CA LEU A 228 14.95 24.65 -12.07
C LEU A 228 14.57 26.08 -12.51
N ASN A 229 15.40 26.74 -13.33
CA ASN A 229 15.06 28.05 -13.87
C ASN A 229 14.05 27.98 -15.03
N HIS A 230 14.02 26.89 -15.77
CA HIS A 230 13.24 26.76 -17.02
C HIS A 230 12.08 25.75 -16.92
N THR A 231 11.96 25.05 -15.80
CA THR A 231 10.91 24.03 -15.57
C THR A 231 9.71 24.58 -14.78
N ASP A 232 8.55 23.96 -14.98
CA ASP A 232 7.44 24.05 -14.04
C ASP A 232 7.81 23.37 -12.71
N LEU A 233 8.13 24.20 -11.71
CA LEU A 233 8.54 23.74 -10.39
C LEU A 233 7.41 23.03 -9.65
N ASP A 234 6.16 23.41 -9.88
CA ASP A 234 5.04 22.85 -9.12
C ASP A 234 4.80 21.39 -9.51
N ALA A 235 4.67 21.11 -10.80
CA ALA A 235 4.51 19.74 -11.30
C ALA A 235 5.72 18.86 -10.94
N PHE A 236 6.95 19.36 -11.17
CA PHE A 236 8.16 18.62 -10.84
C PHE A 236 8.27 18.27 -9.35
N LEU A 237 7.96 19.23 -8.46
CA LEU A 237 8.03 19.00 -7.02
C LEU A 237 7.00 17.98 -6.54
N LEU A 238 5.79 18.00 -7.11
CA LEU A 238 4.73 17.04 -6.76
C LEU A 238 5.11 15.62 -7.15
N GLU A 239 5.57 15.42 -8.38
CA GLU A 239 5.97 14.11 -8.89
C GLU A 239 7.17 13.54 -8.13
N LEU A 240 8.19 14.38 -7.88
CA LEU A 240 9.36 13.98 -7.11
C LEU A 240 8.97 13.65 -5.65
N HIS A 241 8.10 14.45 -5.03
CA HIS A 241 7.64 14.21 -3.66
C HIS A 241 6.90 12.88 -3.54
N GLU A 242 5.97 12.62 -4.46
CA GLU A 242 5.19 11.40 -4.48
C GLU A 242 6.09 10.17 -4.59
N MET A 243 7.02 10.16 -5.56
CA MET A 243 7.97 9.05 -5.73
C MET A 243 8.78 8.84 -4.44
N MET A 244 9.27 9.91 -3.81
CA MET A 244 10.04 9.83 -2.57
C MET A 244 9.22 9.21 -1.43
N VAL A 245 7.99 9.68 -1.22
CA VAL A 245 7.14 9.23 -0.11
C VAL A 245 6.63 7.81 -0.33
N LEU A 246 6.32 7.42 -1.57
CA LEU A 246 5.77 6.09 -1.85
C LEU A 246 6.85 5.02 -2.00
N LYS A 247 7.98 5.33 -2.65
CA LYS A 247 9.01 4.34 -2.97
C LYS A 247 10.18 4.30 -2.00
N LEU A 248 10.61 5.45 -1.48
CA LEU A 248 11.85 5.56 -0.70
C LEU A 248 11.63 5.55 0.83
N ARG A 249 10.41 5.84 1.29
CA ARG A 249 10.02 5.77 2.70
C ARG A 249 9.74 4.34 3.16
N ASN A 250 9.17 3.51 2.30
CA ASN A 250 8.74 2.16 2.64
C ASN A 250 9.95 1.22 2.79
N THR A 251 10.05 0.55 3.95
CA THR A 251 11.14 -0.38 4.26
C THR A 251 11.11 -1.64 3.38
N GLN A 252 9.96 -2.02 2.85
CA GLN A 252 9.79 -3.20 1.98
C GLN A 252 10.29 -2.97 0.55
N THR A 253 10.25 -1.73 0.05
CA THR A 253 10.72 -1.35 -1.29
C THR A 253 12.15 -0.81 -1.29
N ARG A 254 12.77 -0.68 -0.11
CA ARG A 254 14.11 -0.13 0.03
C ARG A 254 15.16 -0.89 -0.77
N ASP A 255 15.01 -2.20 -0.90
CA ASP A 255 15.96 -3.05 -1.62
C ASP A 255 15.75 -3.03 -3.15
N SER A 256 14.63 -2.49 -3.63
CA SER A 256 14.35 -2.38 -5.07
C SER A 256 14.87 -1.10 -5.71
N PHE A 257 15.33 -0.11 -4.92
CA PHE A 257 15.85 1.16 -5.44
C PHE A 257 17.34 1.31 -5.15
N ASN A 258 18.16 1.35 -6.20
CA ASN A 258 19.60 1.55 -6.06
C ASN A 258 19.93 3.05 -6.00
N PRO A 259 20.59 3.56 -4.94
CA PRO A 259 20.94 4.98 -4.81
C PRO A 259 21.91 5.47 -5.89
N LYS A 260 22.56 4.57 -6.64
CA LYS A 260 23.47 4.91 -7.74
C LYS A 260 22.77 5.07 -9.09
N TRP A 261 21.46 4.85 -9.18
CA TRP A 261 20.71 5.10 -10.40
C TRP A 261 20.54 6.59 -10.68
N SER A 262 20.37 6.93 -11.96
CA SER A 262 19.98 8.27 -12.41
C SER A 262 18.62 8.63 -11.80
N LEU A 263 18.54 9.79 -11.16
CA LEU A 263 17.29 10.30 -10.61
C LEU A 263 16.28 10.57 -11.73
N ARG A 264 16.75 11.04 -12.89
CA ARG A 264 15.89 11.29 -14.05
C ARG A 264 15.18 10.03 -14.49
N ASP A 265 15.95 8.98 -14.81
CA ASP A 265 15.41 7.77 -15.44
C ASP A 265 14.49 7.05 -14.45
N THR A 266 14.82 7.08 -13.16
CA THR A 266 13.96 6.57 -12.08
C THR A 266 12.64 7.33 -12.02
N LEU A 267 12.66 8.66 -12.10
CA LEU A 267 11.45 9.48 -12.03
C LEU A 267 10.58 9.34 -13.27
N VAL A 268 11.18 9.30 -14.47
CA VAL A 268 10.48 9.04 -15.74
C VAL A 268 9.81 7.68 -15.70
N SER A 269 10.57 6.62 -15.36
CA SER A 269 10.02 5.26 -15.24
C SER A 269 8.89 5.19 -14.20
N TYR A 270 9.01 5.93 -13.09
CA TYR A 270 7.94 6.01 -12.09
C TYR A 270 6.65 6.62 -12.68
N MET A 271 6.73 7.75 -13.40
CA MET A 271 5.55 8.38 -14.01
C MET A 271 4.88 7.47 -15.05
N GLU A 272 5.67 6.76 -15.85
CA GLU A 272 5.17 5.77 -16.82
C GLU A 272 4.38 4.65 -16.13
N THR A 273 4.84 4.15 -14.98
CA THR A 273 4.15 3.03 -14.29
C THR A 273 2.77 3.37 -13.75
N LYS A 274 2.45 4.67 -13.57
CA LYS A 274 1.15 5.12 -13.04
C LYS A 274 0.24 5.74 -14.10
N ASP A 275 0.55 5.53 -15.39
CA ASP A 275 -0.13 6.09 -16.56
C ASP A 275 -0.32 7.61 -16.43
N SER A 276 0.69 8.32 -15.91
CA SER A 276 0.68 9.78 -15.83
C SER A 276 1.48 10.37 -16.99
N ASP A 277 1.09 11.54 -17.46
CA ASP A 277 1.82 12.25 -18.51
C ASP A 277 3.23 12.58 -18.01
N VAL A 278 4.24 12.00 -18.66
CA VAL A 278 5.65 12.28 -18.37
C VAL A 278 5.91 13.76 -18.66
N LEU A 279 6.50 14.47 -17.69
CA LEU A 279 6.91 15.86 -17.88
C LEU A 279 8.03 15.93 -18.93
N PRO A 280 7.79 16.53 -20.12
CA PRO A 280 8.78 16.54 -21.20
C PRO A 280 10.09 17.21 -20.80
N GLU A 281 10.03 18.19 -19.90
CA GLU A 281 11.20 18.88 -19.37
C GLU A 281 12.08 17.95 -18.54
N VAL A 282 11.47 17.04 -17.76
CA VAL A 282 12.22 16.09 -16.94
C VAL A 282 12.96 15.09 -17.84
N GLU A 283 12.29 14.56 -18.86
CA GLU A 283 12.89 13.60 -19.77
C GLU A 283 14.02 14.22 -20.60
N SER A 284 13.81 15.44 -21.13
CA SER A 284 14.74 16.05 -22.08
C SER A 284 15.83 16.93 -21.47
N GLN A 285 15.60 17.52 -20.30
CA GLN A 285 16.48 18.57 -19.74
C GLN A 285 17.00 18.27 -18.33
N PHE A 286 16.44 17.28 -17.63
CA PHE A 286 16.95 16.96 -16.29
C PHE A 286 18.36 16.32 -16.38
N PRO A 287 19.33 16.73 -15.54
CA PRO A 287 20.69 16.22 -15.62
C PRO A 287 20.79 14.72 -15.27
N GLU A 288 21.39 13.92 -16.16
CA GLU A 288 21.55 12.47 -15.97
C GLU A 288 22.51 12.13 -14.83
N GLU A 289 23.45 13.03 -14.56
CA GLU A 289 24.53 12.86 -13.58
C GLU A 289 24.01 12.93 -12.13
N ILE A 290 22.80 13.46 -11.93
CA ILE A 290 22.18 13.54 -10.61
C ILE A 290 21.65 12.17 -10.23
N LEU A 291 22.27 11.58 -9.20
CA LEU A 291 21.92 10.27 -8.71
C LEU A 291 20.74 10.31 -7.73
N LEU A 292 20.03 9.19 -7.63
CA LEU A 292 18.95 8.97 -6.67
C LEU A 292 19.41 9.16 -5.21
N SER A 293 20.69 8.95 -4.92
CA SER A 293 21.30 9.23 -3.61
C SER A 293 21.13 10.68 -3.16
N SER A 294 20.98 11.64 -4.08
CA SER A 294 20.83 13.07 -3.80
C SER A 294 19.38 13.56 -3.90
N CYS A 295 18.41 12.65 -4.05
CA CYS A 295 17.01 12.94 -4.32
C CYS A 295 16.38 13.90 -3.29
N VAL A 296 16.63 13.67 -1.99
CA VAL A 296 16.13 14.57 -0.93
C VAL A 296 16.70 15.98 -1.06
N SER A 297 17.98 16.11 -1.43
CA SER A 297 18.65 17.40 -1.61
C SER A 297 18.11 18.14 -2.84
N VAL A 298 17.82 17.42 -3.92
CA VAL A 298 17.17 17.95 -5.13
C VAL A 298 15.79 18.52 -4.80
N TRP A 299 14.97 17.76 -4.09
CA TRP A 299 13.63 18.21 -3.69
C TRP A 299 13.69 19.45 -2.81
N LYS A 300 14.59 19.48 -1.81
CA LYS A 300 14.78 20.64 -0.93
C LYS A 300 15.23 21.88 -1.71
N ALA A 301 16.12 21.74 -2.68
CA ALA A 301 16.58 22.85 -3.53
C ALA A 301 15.45 23.39 -4.40
N ALA A 302 14.64 22.52 -5.01
CA ALA A 302 13.49 22.90 -5.80
C ALA A 302 12.41 23.60 -4.95
N ALA A 303 12.12 23.08 -3.75
CA ALA A 303 11.15 23.67 -2.83
C ALA A 303 11.59 25.06 -2.33
N ALA A 304 12.88 25.22 -2.01
CA ALA A 304 13.46 26.52 -1.67
C ALA A 304 13.35 27.50 -2.85
N ARG A 305 13.64 27.05 -4.07
CA ARG A 305 13.54 27.89 -5.28
C ARG A 305 12.11 28.36 -5.56
N LYS A 306 11.13 27.48 -5.34
CA LYS A 306 9.70 27.82 -5.42
C LYS A 306 9.33 28.89 -4.39
N GLN A 307 9.79 28.75 -3.15
CA GLN A 307 9.56 29.76 -2.11
C GLN A 307 10.17 31.12 -2.45
N ASP A 308 11.40 31.13 -2.97
CA ASP A 308 12.07 32.37 -3.40
C ASP A 308 11.31 33.09 -4.53
N ARG A 309 10.62 32.34 -5.41
CA ARG A 309 9.79 32.92 -6.47
C ARG A 309 8.48 33.51 -5.92
N GLN A 310 7.90 32.88 -4.91
CA GLN A 310 6.65 33.33 -4.27
C GLN A 310 6.85 34.53 -3.33
N ALA A 311 8.06 34.70 -2.79
CA ALA A 311 8.40 35.81 -1.89
C ALA A 311 8.86 37.09 -2.62
N ARG A 312 9.05 37.03 -3.95
CA ARG A 312 9.40 38.18 -4.80
C ARG A 312 8.17 38.78 -5.44
#